data_AF-A0A416DLM4-F1
#
_entry.id   AF-A0A416DLM4-F1
#
_cell.length_a   1.000
_cell.length_b   1.000
_cell.length_c   1.000
_cell.angle_alpha   90.00
_cell.angle_beta   90.00
_cell.angle_gamma   90.00
#
_symmetry.space_group_name_H-M   'P 1'
#
loop_
_entity.id
_entity.type
_entity.pdbx_description
1 polymer ?
#
loop_
_entity_poly.entity_id
_entity_poly.type
_entity_poly.pdbx_seq_one_letter_code
_entity_poly.pdbx_strand_id
1 'polypeptide(L)'
;MMEKMIALQQKRRSKKGGFTLVELIVVLVILAILAALLIPALTGYIDKAKEKSITAECRQVVMAAQTLYDEKYGTISTDATTFPSFSKDKTADDGIVIAYASVASLAEVEVKNITDIEVTTKSSDKTKNNKISKVVYEKNGKTCEYKDNQYTVK
;
A
#
# COMPACT_ATOMS: atom_id res chain seq x y z
N MET A 1 -7.90 -12.56 77.53
CA MET A 1 -8.55 -12.07 76.30
C MET A 1 -7.59 -11.84 75.12
N MET A 2 -6.28 -11.73 75.35
CA MET A 2 -5.29 -11.38 74.32
C MET A 2 -4.88 -12.55 73.41
N GLU A 3 -4.92 -13.79 73.91
CA GLU A 3 -4.50 -14.98 73.12
C GLU A 3 -5.45 -15.32 71.96
N LYS A 4 -6.76 -15.05 72.11
CA LYS A 4 -7.74 -15.29 71.04
C LYS A 4 -7.60 -14.31 69.87
N MET A 5 -6.98 -13.15 70.07
CA MET A 5 -6.75 -12.16 69.01
C MET A 5 -5.56 -12.54 68.09
N ILE A 6 -4.52 -13.17 68.63
CA ILE A 6 -3.34 -13.59 67.86
C ILE A 6 -3.68 -14.79 66.96
N ALA A 7 -4.45 -15.76 67.48
CA ALA A 7 -4.87 -16.94 66.71
C ALA A 7 -5.76 -16.61 65.49
N LEU A 8 -6.54 -15.52 65.55
CA LEU A 8 -7.40 -15.07 64.43
C LEU A 8 -6.61 -14.33 63.33
N GLN A 9 -5.47 -13.71 63.65
CA GLN A 9 -4.59 -13.09 62.65
C GLN A 9 -3.78 -14.13 61.87
N GLN A 10 -3.38 -15.25 62.49
CA GLN A 10 -2.68 -16.34 61.81
C GLN A 10 -3.56 -17.07 60.80
N LYS A 11 -4.87 -17.21 61.07
CA LYS A 11 -5.82 -17.92 60.20
C LYS A 11 -6.17 -17.17 58.90
N ARG A 12 -5.82 -15.88 58.79
CA ARG A 12 -6.06 -15.05 57.59
C ARG A 12 -4.88 -15.02 56.61
N ARG A 13 -3.69 -15.48 57.01
CA ARG A 13 -2.47 -15.41 56.18
C ARG A 13 -2.25 -16.65 55.30
N SER A 14 -3.01 -17.73 55.49
CA SER A 14 -2.80 -19.02 54.81
C SER A 14 -3.66 -19.27 53.56
N LYS A 15 -4.39 -18.27 53.05
CA LYS A 15 -5.27 -18.42 51.87
C LYS A 15 -4.95 -17.49 50.69
N LYS A 16 -3.74 -16.94 50.63
CA LYS A 16 -3.26 -16.34 49.38
C LYS A 16 -2.55 -17.43 48.58
N GLY A 17 -3.29 -18.12 47.73
CA GLY A 17 -2.70 -18.99 46.70
C GLY A 17 -1.87 -18.12 45.76
N GLY A 18 -0.55 -18.27 45.80
CA GLY A 18 0.36 -17.62 44.86
C GLY A 18 0.44 -18.42 43.57
N PHE A 19 0.66 -17.71 42.46
CA PHE A 19 0.98 -18.33 41.17
C PHE A 19 2.29 -19.10 41.29
N THR A 20 2.30 -20.37 40.92
CA THR A 20 3.51 -21.20 40.95
C THR A 20 4.37 -20.93 39.71
N LEU A 21 5.69 -21.10 39.83
CA LEU A 21 6.59 -21.00 38.68
C LEU A 21 6.24 -22.02 37.59
N VAL A 22 5.74 -23.20 37.98
CA VAL A 22 5.32 -24.27 37.07
C VAL A 22 4.13 -23.83 36.21
N GLU A 23 3.13 -23.18 36.82
CA GLU A 23 1.97 -22.66 36.07
C GLU A 23 2.39 -21.61 35.03
N LEU A 24 3.34 -20.72 35.35
CA LEU A 24 3.85 -19.75 34.38
C LEU A 24 4.60 -20.42 33.23
N ILE A 25 5.44 -21.41 33.53
CA ILE A 25 6.23 -22.10 32.51
C ILE A 25 5.31 -22.84 31.53
N VAL A 26 4.29 -23.54 32.01
CA VAL A 26 3.34 -24.26 31.14
C VAL A 26 2.60 -23.29 30.21
N VAL A 27 2.17 -22.13 30.72
CA VAL A 27 1.50 -21.10 29.89
C VAL A 27 2.42 -20.56 28.82
N LEU A 28 3.68 -20.23 29.15
CA LEU A 28 4.66 -19.76 28.18
C LEU A 28 4.97 -20.81 27.11
N VAL A 29 5.03 -22.09 27.48
CA VAL A 29 5.21 -23.20 26.53
C VAL A 29 4.04 -23.27 25.54
N ILE A 30 2.79 -23.17 26.02
CA ILE A 30 1.62 -23.19 25.14
C ILE A 30 1.61 -21.96 24.21
N LEU A 31 1.89 -20.76 24.74
CA LEU A 31 1.97 -19.53 23.94
C LEU A 31 3.07 -19.61 22.87
N ALA A 32 4.22 -20.21 23.18
CA ALA A 32 5.31 -20.39 22.23
C ALA A 32 4.91 -21.31 21.07
N ILE A 33 4.22 -22.43 21.34
CA ILE A 33 3.74 -23.35 20.30
C ILE A 33 2.70 -22.66 19.41
N LEU A 34 1.75 -21.94 20.00
CA LEU A 34 0.73 -21.20 19.24
C LEU A 34 1.35 -20.11 18.36
N ALA A 35 2.30 -19.34 18.91
CA ALA A 35 3.01 -18.31 18.16
C ALA A 35 3.79 -18.90 16.98
N ALA A 36 4.48 -20.02 17.17
CA ALA A 36 5.27 -20.68 16.13
C ALA A 36 4.42 -21.09 14.90
N LEU A 37 3.18 -21.53 15.12
CA LEU A 37 2.26 -21.90 14.03
C LEU A 37 1.59 -20.68 13.39
N LEU A 38 1.31 -19.63 14.17
CA LEU A 38 0.53 -18.48 13.73
C LEU A 38 1.36 -17.46 12.93
N ILE A 39 2.61 -17.22 13.31
CA ILE A 39 3.51 -16.24 12.66
C ILE A 39 3.62 -16.45 11.13
N PRO A 40 3.94 -17.65 10.59
CA PRO A 40 4.10 -17.81 9.14
C PRO A 40 2.80 -17.53 8.37
N ALA A 41 1.66 -17.98 8.88
CA ALA A 41 0.36 -17.69 8.26
C ALA A 41 0.08 -16.18 8.22
N LEU A 42 0.31 -15.48 9.34
CA LEU A 42 0.09 -14.04 9.46
C LEU A 42 0.98 -13.24 8.51
N THR A 43 2.26 -13.59 8.39
CA THR A 43 3.20 -12.91 7.47
C THR A 43 2.72 -12.97 6.01
N GLY A 44 2.24 -14.15 5.56
CA GLY A 44 1.71 -14.30 4.20
C GLY A 44 0.44 -13.46 3.95
N TYR A 45 -0.44 -13.31 4.93
CA TYR A 45 -1.62 -12.44 4.81
C TYR A 45 -1.25 -10.96 4.72
N ILE A 46 -0.26 -10.52 5.52
CA ILE A 46 0.25 -9.15 5.48
C ILE A 46 0.83 -8.84 4.10
N ASP A 47 1.59 -9.75 3.51
CA ASP A 47 2.21 -9.53 2.20
C ASP A 47 1.20 -9.48 1.06
N LYS A 48 0.15 -10.32 1.12
CA LYS A 48 -0.99 -10.25 0.19
C LYS A 48 -1.78 -8.95 0.36
N ALA A 49 -1.98 -8.48 1.60
CA ALA A 49 -2.65 -7.20 1.85
C ALA A 49 -1.85 -6.04 1.27
N LYS A 50 -0.52 -6.05 1.42
CA LYS A 50 0.39 -5.08 0.78
C LYS A 50 0.30 -5.12 -0.74
N GLU A 51 0.27 -6.31 -1.36
CA GLU A 51 0.07 -6.48 -2.80
C GLU A 51 -1.25 -5.90 -3.30
N LYS A 52 -2.34 -6.12 -2.56
CA LYS A 52 -3.65 -5.57 -2.92
C LYS A 52 -3.69 -4.05 -2.76
N SER A 53 -3.08 -3.52 -1.69
CA SER A 53 -2.95 -2.08 -1.45
C SER A 53 -2.17 -1.39 -2.56
N ILE A 54 -0.98 -1.89 -2.92
CA ILE A 54 -0.18 -1.30 -4.00
C ILE A 54 -0.87 -1.41 -5.37
N THR A 55 -1.59 -2.52 -5.63
CA THR A 55 -2.37 -2.65 -6.87
C THR A 55 -3.51 -1.63 -6.94
N ALA A 56 -4.17 -1.34 -5.81
CA ALA A 56 -5.23 -0.34 -5.74
C ALA A 56 -4.68 1.07 -5.98
N GLU A 57 -3.57 1.42 -5.35
CA GLU A 57 -2.89 2.70 -5.57
C GLU A 57 -2.40 2.85 -7.02
N CYS A 58 -1.80 1.80 -7.58
CA CYS A 58 -1.39 1.81 -8.99
C CYS A 58 -2.58 2.01 -9.94
N ARG A 59 -3.76 1.41 -9.64
CA ARG A 59 -5.00 1.67 -10.40
C ARG A 59 -5.42 3.12 -10.30
N GLN A 60 -5.36 3.73 -9.12
CA GLN A 60 -5.65 5.15 -8.95
C GLN A 60 -4.73 6.01 -9.80
N VAL A 61 -3.43 5.70 -9.83
CA VAL A 61 -2.45 6.40 -10.69
C VAL A 61 -2.79 6.24 -12.17
N VAL A 62 -3.13 5.04 -12.65
CA VAL A 62 -3.52 4.82 -14.05
C VAL A 62 -4.76 5.64 -14.43
N MET A 63 -5.78 5.67 -13.56
CA MET A 63 -7.01 6.43 -13.81
C MET A 63 -6.74 7.94 -13.78
N ALA A 64 -5.95 8.42 -12.82
CA ALA A 64 -5.56 9.82 -12.72
C ALA A 64 -4.75 10.28 -13.94
N ALA A 65 -3.76 9.47 -14.34
CA ALA A 65 -2.95 9.73 -15.53
C ALA A 65 -3.82 9.80 -16.79
N GLN A 66 -4.74 8.83 -16.98
CA GLN A 66 -5.66 8.85 -18.12
C GLN A 66 -6.55 10.09 -18.10
N THR A 67 -7.09 10.48 -16.94
CA THR A 67 -7.96 11.65 -16.80
C THR A 67 -7.24 12.94 -17.19
N LEU A 68 -6.04 13.16 -16.65
CA LEU A 68 -5.24 14.35 -16.98
C LEU A 68 -4.79 14.35 -18.43
N TYR A 69 -4.47 13.17 -18.97
CA TYR A 69 -4.12 13.03 -20.39
C TYR A 69 -5.30 13.44 -21.28
N ASP A 70 -6.50 12.95 -21.00
CA ASP A 70 -7.71 13.25 -21.77
C ASP A 70 -8.08 14.74 -21.68
N GLU A 71 -7.90 15.36 -20.50
CA GLU A 71 -8.09 16.80 -20.31
C GLU A 71 -7.15 17.60 -21.22
N LYS A 72 -5.83 17.32 -21.20
CA LYS A 72 -4.87 18.02 -22.08
C LYS A 72 -5.11 17.71 -23.54
N TYR A 73 -5.47 16.48 -23.88
CA TYR A 73 -5.81 16.08 -25.24
C TYR A 73 -7.04 16.82 -25.77
N GLY A 74 -8.00 17.19 -24.91
CA GLY A 74 -9.14 18.02 -25.31
C GLY A 74 -8.77 19.46 -25.71
N THR A 75 -7.56 19.92 -25.37
CA THR A 75 -7.10 21.30 -25.64
C THR A 75 -6.27 21.43 -26.91
N ILE A 76 -5.86 20.33 -27.53
CA ILE A 76 -5.01 20.38 -28.73
C ILE A 76 -5.84 20.54 -30.02
N SER A 77 -5.27 21.24 -31.00
CA SER A 77 -5.87 21.39 -32.34
C SER A 77 -5.94 20.05 -33.07
N THR A 78 -6.89 19.90 -34.01
CA THR A 78 -7.02 18.71 -34.87
C THR A 78 -5.77 18.44 -35.72
N ASP A 79 -4.99 19.49 -36.01
CA ASP A 79 -3.78 19.42 -36.83
C ASP A 79 -2.51 19.41 -35.98
N ALA A 80 -2.64 19.22 -34.66
CA ALA A 80 -1.50 19.20 -33.74
C ALA A 80 -0.54 18.04 -34.06
N THR A 81 0.75 18.36 -34.10
CA THR A 81 1.85 17.39 -34.25
C THR A 81 2.49 17.01 -32.92
N THR A 82 2.14 17.72 -31.85
CA THR A 82 2.60 17.47 -30.48
C THR A 82 1.42 17.03 -29.62
N PHE A 83 1.62 15.97 -28.84
CA PHE A 83 0.60 15.38 -27.98
C PHE A 83 0.99 15.52 -26.51
N PRO A 84 0.02 15.43 -25.58
CA PRO A 84 0.33 15.46 -24.17
C PRO A 84 1.35 14.39 -23.78
N SER A 85 2.17 14.71 -22.78
CA SER A 85 3.24 13.84 -22.31
C SER A 85 3.41 14.00 -20.81
N PHE A 86 3.91 12.97 -20.13
CA PHE A 86 4.19 13.06 -18.71
C PHE A 86 5.65 13.42 -18.45
N SER A 87 5.91 14.19 -17.40
CA SER A 87 7.26 14.52 -16.96
C SER A 87 7.40 14.38 -15.45
N LYS A 88 8.44 13.65 -15.03
CA LYS A 88 8.86 13.52 -13.63
C LYS A 88 9.58 14.77 -13.11
N ASP A 89 10.20 15.54 -14.01
CA ASP A 89 11.09 16.65 -13.66
C ASP A 89 10.33 17.96 -13.42
N LYS A 90 9.02 17.99 -13.76
CA LYS A 90 8.13 19.14 -13.57
C LYS A 90 7.37 19.02 -12.25
N THR A 91 7.22 20.14 -11.55
CA THR A 91 6.46 20.23 -10.29
C THR A 91 5.01 20.69 -10.47
N ALA A 92 4.67 21.16 -11.67
CA ALA A 92 3.33 21.53 -12.10
C ALA A 92 3.20 21.31 -13.60
N ASP A 93 1.97 21.21 -14.09
CA ASP A 93 1.69 21.11 -15.52
C ASP A 93 2.24 22.33 -16.28
N ASP A 94 2.76 22.07 -17.48
CA ASP A 94 3.35 23.09 -18.35
C ASP A 94 2.82 22.89 -19.78
N GLY A 95 1.75 23.63 -20.10
CA GLY A 95 0.99 23.43 -21.33
C GLY A 95 0.41 22.01 -21.42
N ILE A 96 0.89 21.24 -22.39
CA ILE A 96 0.50 19.85 -22.64
C ILE A 96 1.34 18.83 -21.85
N VAL A 97 2.39 19.29 -21.16
CA VAL A 97 3.21 18.43 -20.30
C VAL A 97 2.54 18.30 -18.94
N ILE A 98 2.24 17.07 -18.55
CA ILE A 98 1.59 16.73 -17.28
C ILE A 98 2.68 16.34 -16.28
N ALA A 99 2.72 17.03 -15.14
CA ALA A 99 3.67 16.69 -14.09
C ALA A 99 3.23 15.42 -13.35
N TYR A 100 4.19 14.58 -12.95
CA TYR A 100 3.90 13.46 -12.05
C TYR A 100 3.29 13.94 -10.73
N ALA A 101 3.62 15.16 -10.30
CA ALA A 101 3.01 15.80 -9.13
C ALA A 101 1.49 15.96 -9.26
N SER A 102 0.99 16.36 -10.44
CA SER A 102 -0.44 16.50 -10.71
C SER A 102 -1.14 15.14 -10.68
N VAL A 103 -0.52 14.12 -11.27
CA VAL A 103 -1.05 12.73 -11.25
C VAL A 103 -1.11 12.21 -9.81
N ALA A 104 -0.05 12.40 -9.04
CA ALA A 104 0.04 11.95 -7.66
C ALA A 104 -0.98 12.66 -6.76
N SER A 105 -1.17 13.97 -6.95
CA SER A 105 -2.18 14.73 -6.22
C SER A 105 -3.59 14.24 -6.53
N LEU A 106 -3.90 13.93 -7.79
CA LEU A 106 -5.21 13.42 -8.18
C LEU A 106 -5.45 11.98 -7.73
N ALA A 107 -4.40 11.15 -7.69
CA ALA A 107 -4.46 9.78 -7.22
C ALA A 107 -4.33 9.64 -5.69
N GLU A 108 -4.11 10.74 -4.96
CA GLU A 108 -3.87 10.77 -3.51
C GLU A 108 -2.67 9.89 -3.08
N VAL A 109 -1.59 9.92 -3.85
CA VAL A 109 -0.35 9.17 -3.58
C VAL A 109 0.87 10.08 -3.52
N GLU A 110 2.00 9.55 -3.04
CA GLU A 110 3.26 10.28 -3.06
C GLU A 110 3.91 10.24 -4.45
N VAL A 111 4.36 11.40 -4.94
CA VAL A 111 4.99 11.54 -6.28
C VAL A 111 6.17 10.59 -6.46
N LYS A 112 6.98 10.40 -5.41
CA LYS A 112 8.20 9.56 -5.44
C LYS A 112 7.91 8.10 -5.76
N ASN A 113 6.69 7.64 -5.55
CA ASN A 113 6.27 6.27 -5.79
C ASN A 113 5.91 6.05 -7.26
N ILE A 114 5.67 7.10 -8.04
CA ILE A 114 5.41 7.00 -9.48
C ILE A 114 6.76 7.04 -10.21
N THR A 115 7.19 5.93 -10.78
CA THR A 115 8.51 5.84 -11.43
C THR A 115 8.43 5.96 -12.94
N ASP A 116 7.32 5.51 -13.54
CA ASP A 116 7.14 5.53 -14.99
C ASP A 116 5.66 5.67 -15.39
N ILE A 117 5.38 6.48 -16.42
CA ILE A 117 4.08 6.61 -17.05
C ILE A 117 4.31 6.74 -18.55
N GLU A 118 3.87 5.75 -19.31
CA GLU A 118 3.93 5.77 -20.78
C GLU A 118 2.51 5.82 -21.35
N VAL A 119 2.36 6.59 -22.42
CA VAL A 119 1.11 6.70 -23.17
C VAL A 119 1.36 6.30 -24.61
N THR A 120 0.43 5.54 -25.19
CA THR A 120 0.44 5.31 -26.63
C THR A 120 -0.25 6.49 -27.30
N THR A 121 0.52 7.32 -27.99
CA THR A 121 -0.01 8.39 -28.84
C THR A 121 -0.19 7.89 -30.26
N LYS A 122 -1.25 8.30 -30.96
CA LYS A 122 -1.36 8.09 -32.41
C LYS A 122 -0.32 8.94 -33.11
N SER A 123 0.76 8.31 -33.58
CA SER A 123 1.38 8.76 -34.82
C SER A 123 0.68 8.05 -35.98
N SER A 124 -0.03 8.81 -36.81
CA SER A 124 -0.70 8.47 -38.10
C SER A 124 -1.69 7.29 -38.17
N ASP A 125 -1.70 6.36 -37.21
CA ASP A 125 -2.56 5.17 -37.24
C ASP A 125 -3.83 5.37 -36.41
N LYS A 126 -4.98 5.45 -37.10
CA LYS A 126 -6.32 5.63 -36.54
C LYS A 126 -6.76 4.47 -35.61
N THR A 127 -5.96 3.43 -35.41
CA THR A 127 -6.26 2.30 -34.51
C THR A 127 -5.54 2.30 -33.14
N LYS A 128 -4.57 3.19 -32.89
CA LYS A 128 -3.81 3.23 -31.61
C LYS A 128 -4.45 4.18 -30.59
N ASN A 129 -5.26 3.69 -29.66
CA ASN A 129 -6.05 4.56 -28.77
C ASN A 129 -5.16 5.40 -27.83
N ASN A 130 -5.51 6.68 -27.62
CA ASN A 130 -4.93 7.62 -26.66
C ASN A 130 -5.08 7.11 -25.22
N LYS A 131 -4.28 6.11 -24.88
CA LYS A 131 -4.45 5.32 -23.68
C LYS A 131 -3.11 5.17 -22.99
N ILE A 132 -3.12 5.27 -21.67
CA ILE A 132 -1.99 4.88 -20.83
C ILE A 132 -1.61 3.43 -21.17
N SER A 133 -0.38 3.24 -21.66
CA SER A 133 0.16 1.93 -22.05
C SER A 133 0.96 1.28 -20.94
N LYS A 134 1.54 2.10 -20.05
CA LYS A 134 2.32 1.60 -18.92
C LYS A 134 2.26 2.56 -17.74
N VAL A 135 2.18 2.03 -16.53
CA VAL A 135 2.48 2.75 -15.29
C VAL A 135 3.33 1.85 -14.41
N VAL A 136 4.36 2.41 -13.79
CA VAL A 136 5.16 1.73 -12.76
C VAL A 136 5.03 2.51 -11.46
N TYR A 137 4.57 1.83 -10.42
CA TYR A 137 4.34 2.37 -9.10
C TYR A 137 5.04 1.53 -8.02
N GLU A 138 5.85 2.16 -7.18
CA GLU A 138 6.69 1.49 -6.18
C GLU A 138 6.35 1.95 -4.76
N LYS A 139 6.08 0.99 -3.86
CA LYS A 139 5.79 1.28 -2.45
C LYS A 139 6.19 0.11 -1.57
N ASN A 140 6.85 0.42 -0.44
CA ASN A 140 7.25 -0.58 0.57
C ASN A 140 8.07 -1.76 0.01
N GLY A 141 8.94 -1.49 -0.98
CA GLY A 141 9.79 -2.51 -1.62
C GLY A 141 9.06 -3.44 -2.59
N LYS A 142 7.77 -3.20 -2.88
CA LYS A 142 7.03 -3.86 -3.95
C LYS A 142 6.83 -2.91 -5.13
N THR A 143 6.76 -3.46 -6.33
CA THR A 143 6.54 -2.71 -7.57
C THR A 143 5.28 -3.21 -8.26
N CYS A 144 4.32 -2.32 -8.51
CA CYS A 144 3.17 -2.60 -9.34
C CYS A 144 3.39 -2.02 -10.74
N GLU A 145 3.30 -2.88 -11.75
CA GLU A 145 3.39 -2.52 -13.16
C GLU A 145 2.02 -2.75 -13.81
N TYR A 146 1.43 -1.67 -14.33
CA TYR A 146 0.32 -1.74 -15.27
C TYR A 146 0.88 -1.80 -16.68
N LYS A 147 0.57 -2.86 -17.43
CA LYS A 147 0.95 -3.01 -18.85
C LYS A 147 0.00 -3.98 -19.53
N ASP A 148 -0.28 -3.78 -20.83
CA ASP A 148 -1.15 -4.67 -21.63
C ASP A 148 -2.53 -4.91 -20.97
N ASN A 149 -3.07 -3.88 -20.32
CA ASN A 149 -4.33 -3.90 -19.59
C ASN A 149 -4.36 -4.86 -18.37
N GLN A 150 -3.19 -5.22 -17.83
CA GLN A 150 -3.03 -6.06 -16.66
C GLN A 150 -2.17 -5.37 -15.59
N TYR A 151 -2.38 -5.76 -14.33
CA TYR A 151 -1.60 -5.29 -13.18
C TYR A 151 -0.75 -6.45 -12.66
N THR A 152 0.56 -6.28 -12.65
CA THR A 152 1.52 -7.25 -12.11
C THR A 152 2.23 -6.65 -10.93
N VAL A 153 2.25 -7.34 -9.78
CA VAL A 153 3.05 -6.91 -8.62
C VAL A 153 4.28 -7.80 -8.53
N LYS A 154 5.45 -7.18 -8.40
CA LYS A 154 6.77 -7.80 -8.23
C LYS A 154 7.32 -7.45 -6.85
#